data_AF-A0A563F3A1-F1
#
_entry.id   AF-A0A563F3A1-F1
#
_cell.length_a   1.000
_cell.length_b   1.000
_cell.length_c   1.000
_cell.angle_alpha   90.00
_cell.angle_beta   90.00
_cell.angle_gamma   90.00
#
_symmetry.space_group_name_H-M   'P 1'
#
loop_
_entity.id
_entity.type
_entity.pdbx_description
1 polymer ?
#
loop_
_entity_poly.entity_id
_entity_poly.type
_entity_poly.pdbx_seq_one_letter_code
_entity_poly.pdbx_strand_id
1 'polypeptide(L)'
;MFNCEGDARHCMLISMPTAPGRTRRLLLWRNNGRDFNERDRLLMRVLRPHVYEVYLDSQRRLNKVPKLSKRELEVLQLAAQGRSNAEIAHELFVAVSTVRKHMENIFDRTGVRSRAAAAALVLPHLSVPDVR
;
A
#
# COMPACT_ATOMS: atom_id res chain seq x y z
N MET A 1 -10.20 -22.47 2.48
CA MET A 1 -10.48 -23.21 1.24
C MET A 1 -11.36 -22.30 0.41
N PHE A 2 -10.88 -21.72 -0.70
CA PHE A 2 -11.73 -20.87 -1.55
C PHE A 2 -12.14 -21.73 -2.74
N ASN A 3 -13.34 -22.29 -2.66
CA ASN A 3 -13.90 -23.11 -3.72
C ASN A 3 -14.14 -22.25 -4.96
N CYS A 4 -13.66 -22.73 -6.10
CA CYS A 4 -14.09 -22.30 -7.41
C CYS A 4 -15.52 -22.80 -7.64
N GLU A 5 -16.49 -22.23 -6.92
CA GLU A 5 -17.92 -22.52 -7.11
C GLU A 5 -18.51 -21.45 -8.02
N GLY A 6 -18.62 -21.81 -9.30
CA GLY A 6 -19.25 -21.00 -10.33
C GLY A 6 -18.55 -21.13 -11.68
N ASP A 7 -18.85 -22.20 -12.42
CA ASP A 7 -18.60 -22.43 -13.87
C ASP A 7 -17.17 -22.22 -14.45
N ALA A 8 -16.20 -21.83 -13.63
CA ALA A 8 -14.81 -21.65 -14.02
C ALA A 8 -14.09 -23.01 -14.04
N ARG A 9 -13.96 -23.60 -15.23
CA ARG A 9 -13.25 -24.88 -15.41
C ARG A 9 -11.72 -24.77 -15.22
N HIS A 10 -11.17 -23.57 -15.35
CA HIS A 10 -9.74 -23.32 -15.26
C HIS A 10 -9.46 -22.10 -14.39
N CYS A 11 -8.66 -22.26 -13.32
CA CYS A 11 -8.33 -21.19 -12.38
C CYS A 11 -6.82 -21.09 -12.13
N MET A 12 -6.32 -19.87 -11.95
CA MET A 12 -4.97 -19.60 -11.46
C MET A 12 -5.01 -18.52 -10.38
N LEU A 13 -4.32 -18.77 -9.29
CA LEU A 13 -4.24 -17.87 -8.15
C LEU A 13 -2.82 -17.35 -8.00
N ILE A 14 -2.69 -16.03 -7.90
CA ILE A 14 -1.39 -15.38 -7.66
C ILE A 14 -1.50 -14.48 -6.44
N SER A 15 -0.66 -14.76 -5.45
CA SER A 15 -0.50 -13.88 -4.29
C SER A 15 0.26 -12.63 -4.70
N MET A 16 -0.26 -11.48 -4.29
CA MET A 16 0.38 -10.19 -4.43
C MET A 16 1.15 -9.84 -3.15
N PRO A 17 2.19 -9.00 -3.22
CA PRO A 17 2.81 -8.44 -2.02
C PRO A 17 1.80 -7.61 -1.23
N THR A 18 1.86 -7.69 0.09
CA THR A 18 0.95 -6.97 1.01
C THR A 18 1.63 -6.81 2.37
N ALA A 19 1.14 -5.87 3.19
CA ALA A 19 1.56 -5.73 4.58
C ALA A 19 1.30 -7.02 5.38
N PRO A 20 2.07 -7.28 6.46
CA PRO A 20 1.83 -8.41 7.36
C PRO A 20 0.38 -8.46 7.87
N GLY A 21 -0.17 -9.67 8.01
CA GLY A 21 -1.56 -9.89 8.44
C GLY A 21 -2.62 -9.59 7.39
N ARG A 22 -2.24 -9.15 6.18
CA ARG A 22 -3.14 -8.97 5.04
C ARG A 22 -2.78 -9.93 3.92
N THR A 23 -3.79 -10.49 3.26
CA THR A 23 -3.63 -11.34 2.08
C THR A 23 -4.32 -10.70 0.89
N ARG A 24 -3.63 -10.62 -0.24
CA ARG A 24 -4.18 -10.16 -1.51
C ARG A 24 -3.91 -11.20 -2.59
N ARG A 25 -4.97 -11.63 -3.27
CA ARG A 25 -4.92 -12.68 -4.29
C ARG A 25 -5.55 -12.16 -5.57
N LEU A 26 -4.85 -12.32 -6.68
CA LEU A 26 -5.41 -12.17 -8.01
C LEU A 26 -5.88 -13.54 -8.47
N LEU A 27 -7.19 -13.64 -8.72
CA LEU A 27 -7.82 -14.82 -9.30
C LEU A 27 -7.99 -14.58 -10.79
N LEU A 28 -7.41 -15.48 -11.60
CA LEU A 28 -7.65 -15.52 -13.02
C LEU A 28 -8.50 -16.76 -13.30
N TRP A 29 -9.59 -16.57 -14.04
CA TRP A 29 -10.45 -17.65 -14.50
C TRP A 29 -10.56 -17.64 -16.02
N ARG A 30 -10.77 -18.82 -16.59
CA ARG A 30 -11.16 -19.00 -18.00
C ARG A 30 -12.35 -19.95 -18.04
N ASN A 31 -13.39 -19.57 -18.78
CA ASN A 31 -14.60 -20.38 -18.94
C ASN A 31 -14.44 -21.44 -20.05
N ASN A 32 -13.51 -21.22 -20.99
CA ASN A 32 -13.23 -22.13 -22.10
C ASN A 32 -11.73 -22.07 -22.46
N GLY A 33 -11.24 -23.07 -23.20
CA GLY A 33 -9.85 -23.20 -23.63
C GLY A 33 -9.02 -24.17 -22.79
N ARG A 34 -7.70 -24.04 -22.83
CA ARG A 34 -6.78 -24.89 -22.07
C ARG A 34 -6.60 -24.41 -20.63
N ASP A 35 -6.26 -25.35 -19.76
CA ASP A 35 -5.76 -25.07 -18.42
C ASP A 35 -4.58 -24.10 -18.40
N PHE A 36 -4.42 -23.41 -17.27
CA PHE A 36 -3.26 -22.58 -17.03
C PHE A 36 -2.01 -23.45 -16.91
N ASN A 37 -1.05 -23.22 -17.81
CA ASN A 37 0.19 -23.99 -17.85
C ASN A 37 1.39 -23.18 -17.34
N GLU A 38 2.58 -23.75 -17.44
CA GLU A 38 3.82 -23.10 -16.98
C GLU A 38 4.08 -21.76 -17.68
N ARG A 39 3.78 -21.64 -18.98
CA ARG A 39 3.91 -20.37 -19.71
C ARG A 39 3.01 -19.29 -19.11
N ASP A 40 1.78 -19.64 -18.74
CA ASP A 40 0.86 -18.71 -18.07
C ASP A 40 1.40 -18.27 -16.71
N ARG A 41 1.98 -19.20 -15.94
CA ARG A 41 2.62 -18.90 -14.64
C ARG A 41 3.84 -17.99 -14.79
N LEU A 42 4.68 -18.24 -15.79
CA LEU A 42 5.86 -17.42 -16.08
C LEU A 42 5.48 -16.02 -16.53
N LEU A 43 4.49 -15.91 -17.43
CA LEU A 43 3.94 -14.62 -17.86
C LEU A 43 3.46 -13.83 -16.64
N MET A 44 2.69 -14.47 -15.77
CA MET A 44 2.19 -13.80 -14.58
C MET A 44 3.27 -13.48 -13.56
N ARG A 45 4.33 -14.27 -13.46
CA ARG A 45 5.50 -13.91 -12.62
C ARG A 45 6.12 -12.60 -13.07
N VAL A 46 6.22 -12.37 -14.38
CA VAL A 46 6.74 -11.13 -14.98
C VAL A 46 5.74 -9.97 -14.81
N LEU A 47 4.45 -10.22 -15.03
CA LEU A 47 3.43 -9.17 -14.95
C LEU A 47 3.06 -8.79 -13.52
N ARG A 48 3.26 -9.67 -12.53
CA ARG A 48 2.87 -9.45 -11.13
C ARG A 48 3.27 -8.09 -10.57
N PRO A 49 4.54 -7.62 -10.66
CA PRO A 49 4.91 -6.30 -10.16
C PRO A 49 4.11 -5.18 -10.84
N HIS A 50 3.92 -5.25 -12.16
CA HIS A 50 3.18 -4.22 -12.91
C HIS A 50 1.69 -4.20 -12.58
N VAL A 51 1.07 -5.38 -12.47
CA VAL A 51 -0.34 -5.50 -12.05
C VAL A 51 -0.53 -4.94 -10.63
N TYR A 52 0.43 -5.18 -9.74
CA TYR A 52 0.40 -4.63 -8.40
C TYR A 52 0.52 -3.10 -8.38
N GLU A 53 1.41 -2.52 -9.18
CA GLU A 53 1.54 -1.05 -9.32
C GLU A 53 0.26 -0.40 -9.86
N VAL A 54 -0.33 -0.96 -10.91
CA VAL A 54 -1.60 -0.47 -11.46
C VAL A 54 -2.72 -0.55 -10.41
N TYR A 55 -2.77 -1.64 -9.65
CA TYR A 55 -3.70 -1.78 -8.53
C TYR A 55 -3.48 -0.68 -7.47
N LEU A 56 -2.23 -0.44 -7.05
CA LEU A 56 -1.92 0.59 -6.07
C LEU A 56 -2.30 1.99 -6.57
N ASP A 57 -2.02 2.32 -7.83
CA ASP A 57 -2.43 3.61 -8.42
C ASP A 57 -3.95 3.76 -8.44
N SER A 58 -4.67 2.71 -8.86
CA SER A 58 -6.13 2.69 -8.81
C SER A 58 -6.67 2.90 -7.40
N GLN A 59 -6.10 2.24 -6.40
CA GLN A 59 -6.49 2.44 -5.00
C GLN A 59 -6.20 3.84 -4.49
N ARG A 60 -5.04 4.42 -4.83
CA ARG A 60 -4.72 5.81 -4.47
C ARG A 60 -5.77 6.77 -5.03
N ARG A 61 -6.18 6.57 -6.28
CA ARG A 61 -7.23 7.36 -6.95
C ARG A 61 -8.60 7.17 -6.31
N LEU A 62 -9.02 5.92 -6.07
CA LEU A 62 -10.31 5.57 -5.47
C LEU A 62 -10.44 6.06 -4.03
N ASN A 63 -9.39 5.85 -3.22
CA ASN A 63 -9.38 6.23 -1.81
C ASN A 63 -9.06 7.72 -1.60
N LYS A 64 -8.92 8.50 -2.67
CA LYS A 64 -8.50 9.93 -2.64
C LYS A 64 -7.33 10.15 -1.68
N VAL A 65 -6.32 9.27 -1.74
CA VAL A 65 -5.19 9.33 -0.82
C VAL A 65 -4.52 10.70 -0.99
N PRO A 66 -4.42 11.50 0.08
CA PRO A 66 -3.90 12.85 -0.04
C PRO A 66 -2.43 12.81 -0.46
N LYS A 67 -2.06 13.67 -1.42
CA LYS A 67 -0.66 13.86 -1.78
C LYS A 67 0.01 14.70 -0.70
N LEU A 68 0.80 14.04 0.13
CA LEU A 68 1.70 14.71 1.07
C LEU A 68 2.99 15.16 0.37
N SER A 69 3.59 16.24 0.85
CA SER A 69 4.94 16.62 0.45
C SER A 69 5.97 15.62 0.98
N LYS A 70 7.18 15.58 0.40
CA LYS A 70 8.27 14.72 0.88
C LYS A 70 8.52 14.89 2.39
N ARG A 71 8.52 16.14 2.86
CA ARG A 71 8.78 16.45 4.27
C ARG A 71 7.65 16.03 5.21
N GLU A 72 6.41 16.21 4.79
CA GLU A 72 5.24 15.69 5.52
C GLU A 72 5.26 14.15 5.59
N LEU A 73 5.74 13.50 4.52
CA LEU A 73 5.87 12.06 4.47
C LEU A 73 6.90 11.54 5.48
N GLU A 74 8.08 12.14 5.51
CA GLU A 74 9.14 11.81 6.47
C GLU A 74 8.66 11.99 7.91
N VAL A 75 8.00 13.11 8.20
CA VAL A 75 7.39 13.37 9.52
C VAL A 75 6.35 12.30 9.86
N LEU A 76 5.49 11.91 8.93
CA LEU A 76 4.46 10.89 9.14
C LEU A 76 5.07 9.49 9.34
N GLN A 77 6.16 9.16 8.65
CA GLN A 77 6.87 7.89 8.80
C GLN A 77 7.49 7.76 10.19
N LEU A 78 8.22 8.78 10.65
CA LEU A 78 8.78 8.79 12.01
C LEU A 78 7.68 8.79 13.07
N ALA A 79 6.59 9.50 12.81
CA ALA A 79 5.41 9.49 13.67
C ALA A 79 4.80 8.10 13.82
N ALA A 80 4.72 7.34 12.73
CA ALA A 80 4.18 5.98 12.73
C ALA A 80 5.08 4.97 13.46
N GLN A 81 6.38 5.27 13.59
CA GLN A 81 7.33 4.52 14.40
C GLN A 81 7.22 4.81 15.90
N GLY A 82 6.30 5.71 16.31
CA GLY A 82 6.08 6.07 17.71
C GLY A 82 6.89 7.27 18.21
N ARG A 83 7.70 7.91 17.36
CA ARG A 83 8.52 9.07 17.75
C ARG A 83 7.67 10.27 18.18
N SER A 84 8.05 10.93 19.26
CA SER A 84 7.49 12.22 19.70
C SER A 84 7.89 13.35 18.75
N ASN A 85 7.15 14.47 18.79
CA ASN A 85 7.50 15.63 17.95
C ASN A 85 8.89 16.22 18.27
N ALA A 86 9.39 16.03 19.50
CA ALA A 86 10.72 16.44 19.91
C ALA A 86 11.80 15.54 19.29
N GLU A 87 11.60 14.22 19.30
CA GLU A 87 12.51 13.28 18.64
C GLU A 87 12.53 13.48 17.13
N ILE A 88 11.35 13.68 16.51
CA ILE A 88 11.25 13.97 15.07
C ILE A 88 11.98 15.27 14.74
N ALA A 89 11.79 16.31 15.55
CA ALA A 89 12.45 17.60 15.36
C ALA A 89 13.98 17.46 15.42
N HIS A 90 14.47 16.69 16.38
CA HIS A 90 15.89 16.38 16.52
C HIS A 90 16.43 15.60 15.31
N GLU A 91 15.77 14.51 14.92
CA GLU A 91 16.20 13.65 13.80
C GLU A 91 16.19 14.39 12.46
N LEU A 92 15.23 15.30 12.29
CA LEU A 92 15.06 16.07 11.07
C LEU A 92 15.79 17.41 11.09
N PHE A 93 16.49 17.77 12.16
CA PHE A 93 17.19 19.06 12.37
C PHE A 93 16.28 20.29 12.13
N VAL A 94 15.08 20.27 12.73
CA VAL A 94 14.09 21.37 12.65
C VAL A 94 13.53 21.71 14.02
N ALA A 95 12.82 22.83 14.15
CA ALA A 95 12.13 23.17 15.39
C ALA A 95 10.91 22.25 15.63
N VAL A 96 10.56 22.02 16.90
CA VAL A 96 9.35 21.26 17.29
C VAL A 96 8.08 21.91 16.74
N SER A 97 8.03 23.24 16.65
CA SER A 97 6.94 23.98 16.02
C SER A 97 6.78 23.65 14.53
N THR A 98 7.89 23.46 13.81
CA THR A 98 7.88 23.04 12.40
C THR A 98 7.28 21.64 12.25
N VAL A 99 7.62 20.70 13.13
CA VAL A 99 7.01 19.36 13.14
C VAL A 99 5.52 19.44 13.44
N ARG A 100 5.11 20.24 14.43
CA ARG A 100 3.68 20.49 14.71
C ARG A 100 2.97 21.02 13.48
N LYS A 101 3.58 21.97 12.76
CA LYS A 101 2.98 22.54 11.55
C LYS A 101 2.85 21.52 10.43
N HIS A 102 3.85 20.67 10.23
CA HIS A 102 3.74 19.55 9.29
C HIS A 102 2.61 18.59 9.68
N MET A 103 2.46 18.25 10.97
CA MET A 103 1.39 17.39 11.46
C MET A 103 -0.01 18.01 11.24
N GLU A 104 -0.18 19.31 11.49
CA GLU A 104 -1.42 20.04 11.17
C GLU A 104 -1.76 19.93 9.69
N ASN A 105 -0.81 20.25 8.80
CA ASN A 105 -1.02 20.15 7.36
C ASN A 105 -1.35 18.72 6.91
N ILE A 106 -0.75 17.71 7.55
CA ILE A 106 -1.07 16.30 7.29
C ILE A 106 -2.52 16.02 7.68
N PHE A 107 -2.98 16.45 8.86
CA PHE A 107 -4.36 16.26 9.30
C PHE A 107 -5.36 16.95 8.38
N ASP A 108 -5.07 18.19 7.95
CA ASP A 108 -5.90 18.93 7.02
C ASP A 108 -6.01 18.22 5.66
N ARG A 109 -4.89 17.70 5.15
CA ARG A 109 -4.86 16.96 3.88
C ARG A 109 -5.56 15.61 3.98
N THR A 110 -5.40 14.91 5.10
CA THR A 110 -5.92 13.55 5.32
C THR A 110 -7.35 13.51 5.84
N GLY A 111 -7.87 14.61 6.39
CA GLY A 111 -9.20 14.69 6.99
C GLY A 111 -9.34 13.92 8.30
N VAL A 112 -8.26 13.35 8.83
CA VAL A 112 -8.26 12.59 10.09
C VAL A 112 -7.56 13.37 11.19
N ARG A 113 -7.92 13.09 12.45
CA ARG A 113 -7.47 13.85 13.63
C ARG A 113 -6.42 13.13 14.48
N SER A 114 -5.90 12.00 14.02
CA SER A 114 -4.87 11.25 14.74
C SER A 114 -3.74 10.82 13.82
N ARG A 115 -2.52 10.85 14.36
CA ARG A 115 -1.32 10.41 13.61
C ARG A 115 -1.37 8.94 13.22
N ALA A 116 -1.99 8.10 14.05
CA ALA A 116 -2.18 6.68 13.75
C ALA A 116 -3.15 6.48 12.58
N ALA A 117 -4.27 7.22 12.55
CA ALA A 117 -5.20 7.18 11.44
C ALA A 117 -4.56 7.73 10.15
N ALA A 118 -3.80 8.83 10.25
CA ALA A 118 -3.09 9.40 9.10
C ALA A 118 -2.04 8.41 8.54
N ALA A 119 -1.29 7.75 9.41
CA ALA A 119 -0.33 6.73 9.02
C ALA A 119 -1.01 5.52 8.37
N ALA A 120 -2.11 5.04 8.94
CA ALA A 120 -2.89 3.92 8.38
C ALA A 120 -3.52 4.26 7.02
N LEU A 121 -3.90 5.52 6.80
CA LEU A 121 -4.43 6.00 5.52
C LEU A 121 -3.34 6.09 4.45
N VAL A 122 -2.18 6.65 4.77
CA VAL A 122 -1.18 7.05 3.76
C VAL A 122 -0.11 5.97 3.54
N LEU A 123 0.47 5.41 4.61
CA LEU A 123 1.67 4.57 4.52
C LEU A 123 1.50 3.25 3.74
N PRO A 124 0.37 2.53 3.80
CA PRO A 124 0.17 1.31 3.02
C PRO A 124 0.27 1.51 1.51
N HIS A 125 0.14 2.76 1.06
CA HIS A 125 0.22 3.14 -0.34
C HIS A 125 1.59 3.66 -0.76
N LEU A 126 2.58 3.75 0.15
CA LEU A 126 3.88 4.36 -0.18
C LEU A 126 4.91 3.36 -0.66
N SER A 127 4.96 2.14 -0.10
CA SER A 127 5.83 1.06 -0.60
C SER A 127 5.39 -0.30 -0.03
N VAL A 128 5.29 -1.32 -0.88
CA VAL A 128 5.89 -2.63 -0.57
C VAL A 128 6.97 -2.77 -1.64
N PRO A 129 8.26 -2.61 -1.29
CA PRO A 129 9.04 -3.76 -0.79
C PRO A 129 10.15 -3.42 0.23
N ASP A 130 10.46 -4.36 1.13
CA ASP A 130 11.82 -4.89 1.22
C ASP A 130 11.72 -6.38 1.57
N VAL A 131 12.09 -7.20 0.59
CA VAL A 131 12.37 -8.62 0.79
C VAL A 131 13.81 -8.65 1.26
N ARG A 132 14.01 -8.76 2.57
CA ARG A 132 15.26 -9.33 3.09
C ARG A 132 15.22 -10.84 2.93
#